data_AF-A0A2B7ZDS8-F1
#
_entry.id   AF-A0A2B7ZDS8-F1
#
_cell.length_a   1.000
_cell.length_b   1.000
_cell.length_c   1.000
_cell.angle_alpha   90.00
_cell.angle_beta   90.00
_cell.angle_gamma   90.00
#
_symmetry.space_group_name_H-M   'P 1'
#
loop_
_entity.id
_entity.type
_entity.pdbx_description
1 polymer ?
#
loop_
_entity_poly.entity_id
_entity_poly.type
_entity_poly.pdbx_seq_one_letter_code
_entity_poly.pdbx_strand_id
1 'polypeptide(L)'
;MARLSALLVLFGLLSTTLVTAKKPIDFDEINRNAKCDNDCFFGSFPPGSCTNDPACTCTQQKYRETYFCCLGKKCASSVLPDSIQRFSLDCEGRSLPFTFDAEAVCGIKLTTSSTTSASATSTSASATPTSAGLTGSQTSSGAPAPTSTPNSAPGMRVMLKAAPLSSPFAAILHTISRTANGIKTNDTTLTQSTTTPSSSAQTQPPQHSQNRYTQIHTPTASESFTTTVPNSTSTSIMEPVITILESFTKPLPRVASDNRNYYPMPLVATSSTANEDAMRVLLPKKLAILLNGAKEALQTTPSIPERLDRPMPQHEKSHYIHTESDVQRVSTLQLIHPVNVVLSGILLPGVTLRCQSEVVSQSGKARTDLKWVCRRGDEETTVAVLEYKNIKALRLADWSPAITNLVGAAATVAAGSQSDNSTVLTHNALKLSQQVNKYSKECKDIALFDWFSMYIFDLDGVDEDGADPVPTKITCSTNSSRFRSLLLGMIYNRLRKNELVKLQ
;
A
#
# COMPACT_ATOMS: atom_id res chain seq x y z
N MET A 1 42.71 54.80 -20.62
CA MET A 1 42.94 53.38 -20.30
C MET A 1 42.08 52.96 -19.10
N ALA A 2 40.76 52.81 -19.29
CA ALA A 2 39.84 52.39 -18.21
C ALA A 2 38.56 51.72 -18.75
N ARG A 3 38.64 51.05 -19.92
CA ARG A 3 37.48 50.37 -20.55
C ARG A 3 37.82 49.01 -21.17
N LEU A 4 38.91 48.37 -20.75
CA LEU A 4 39.25 47.00 -21.19
C LEU A 4 39.12 45.93 -20.09
N SER A 5 39.02 46.31 -18.81
CA SER A 5 39.01 45.33 -17.70
C SER A 5 37.63 44.77 -17.33
N ALA A 6 36.54 45.32 -17.87
CA ALA A 6 35.18 44.83 -17.55
C ALA A 6 34.74 43.65 -18.43
N LEU A 7 35.40 43.41 -19.57
CA LEU A 7 35.02 42.36 -20.53
C LEU A 7 35.66 40.99 -20.23
N LEU A 8 36.74 40.95 -19.43
CA LEU A 8 37.41 39.70 -19.03
C LEU A 8 36.80 39.03 -17.79
N VAL A 9 36.03 39.75 -16.98
CA VAL A 9 35.31 39.16 -15.83
C VAL A 9 33.99 38.52 -16.26
N LEU A 10 33.38 38.97 -17.37
CA LEU A 10 32.13 38.39 -17.87
C LEU A 10 32.31 37.08 -18.66
N PHE A 11 33.51 36.79 -19.15
CA PHE A 11 33.83 35.51 -19.81
C PHE A 11 34.32 34.41 -18.85
N GLY A 12 34.58 34.74 -17.57
CA GLY A 12 35.00 33.77 -16.55
C GLY A 12 33.86 32.99 -15.87
N LEU A 13 32.60 33.36 -16.11
CA LEU A 13 31.42 32.76 -15.46
C LEU A 13 30.59 31.84 -16.37
N LEU A 14 31.08 31.53 -17.58
CA LEU A 14 30.37 30.71 -18.58
C LEU A 14 31.02 29.34 -18.84
N SER A 15 31.97 28.90 -18.02
CA SER A 15 32.66 27.62 -18.20
C SER A 15 32.48 26.73 -16.98
N THR A 16 31.39 25.94 -16.97
CA THR A 16 31.22 24.59 -16.36
C THR A 16 29.75 24.30 -16.04
N THR A 17 28.87 24.31 -17.05
CA THR A 17 27.69 23.44 -17.00
C THR A 17 27.97 22.23 -17.88
N LEU A 18 28.71 21.28 -17.32
CA LEU A 18 28.68 19.90 -17.80
C LEU A 18 27.25 19.42 -17.60
N VAL A 19 26.41 19.62 -18.62
CA VAL A 19 25.13 18.92 -18.77
C VAL A 19 25.50 17.45 -18.89
N THR A 20 25.55 16.75 -17.76
CA THR A 20 25.67 15.29 -17.76
C THR A 20 24.39 14.81 -18.42
N ALA A 21 24.51 14.32 -19.66
CA ALA A 21 23.42 13.68 -20.36
C ALA A 21 22.87 12.61 -19.41
N LYS A 22 21.64 12.82 -18.90
CA LYS A 22 21.00 11.92 -17.96
C LYS A 22 20.89 10.57 -18.67
N LYS A 23 21.72 9.61 -18.25
CA LYS A 23 21.73 8.26 -18.82
C LYS A 23 20.28 7.74 -18.75
N PRO A 24 19.73 7.19 -19.84
CA PRO A 24 18.40 6.58 -19.79
C PRO A 24 18.33 5.60 -18.63
N ILE A 25 17.20 5.60 -17.92
CA ILE A 25 16.99 4.73 -16.75
C ILE A 25 17.06 3.28 -17.23
N ASP A 26 18.04 2.54 -16.73
CA ASP A 26 18.20 1.11 -17.01
C ASP A 26 17.39 0.33 -15.96
N PHE A 27 16.16 -0.03 -16.31
CA PHE A 27 15.28 -0.80 -15.43
C PHE A 27 15.83 -2.21 -15.15
N ASP A 28 16.60 -2.80 -16.07
CA ASP A 28 17.21 -4.11 -15.86
C ASP A 28 18.34 -4.03 -14.83
N GLU A 29 19.08 -2.91 -14.82
CA GLU A 29 20.05 -2.61 -13.77
C GLU A 29 19.36 -2.44 -12.41
N ILE A 30 18.28 -1.65 -12.33
CA ILE A 30 17.54 -1.43 -11.08
C ILE A 30 16.98 -2.75 -10.53
N ASN A 31 16.32 -3.55 -11.36
CA ASN A 31 15.72 -4.82 -10.92
C ASN A 31 16.77 -5.83 -10.45
N ARG A 32 17.92 -5.88 -11.15
CA ARG A 32 19.04 -6.75 -10.76
C ARG A 32 19.66 -6.31 -9.43
N ASN A 33 19.81 -5.01 -9.23
CA ASN A 33 20.32 -4.43 -7.98
C ASN A 33 19.35 -4.70 -6.81
N ALA A 34 18.05 -4.48 -7.01
CA ALA A 34 17.02 -4.77 -6.02
C ALA A 34 16.94 -6.27 -5.68
N LYS A 35 17.08 -7.16 -6.68
CA LYS A 35 17.16 -8.59 -6.44
C LYS A 35 18.37 -8.96 -5.58
N CYS A 36 19.54 -8.40 -5.90
CA CYS A 36 20.76 -8.67 -5.14
C CYS A 36 20.67 -8.17 -3.69
N ASP A 37 20.11 -6.97 -3.49
CA ASP A 37 19.80 -6.40 -2.17
C ASP A 37 18.94 -7.39 -1.36
N ASN A 38 17.79 -7.80 -1.91
CA ASN A 38 16.87 -8.72 -1.25
C ASN A 38 17.51 -10.08 -0.95
N ASP A 39 18.25 -10.67 -1.90
CA ASP A 39 18.94 -11.95 -1.70
C ASP A 39 19.93 -11.86 -0.52
N CYS A 40 20.69 -10.77 -0.43
CA CYS A 40 21.60 -10.51 0.69
C CYS A 40 20.84 -10.27 2.00
N PHE A 41 19.72 -9.55 1.97
CA PHE A 41 18.90 -9.30 3.15
C PHE A 41 18.38 -10.61 3.74
N PHE A 42 17.67 -11.41 2.95
CA PHE A 42 17.11 -12.68 3.42
C PHE A 42 18.18 -13.72 3.77
N GLY A 43 19.34 -13.68 3.10
CA GLY A 43 20.49 -14.52 3.46
C GLY A 43 21.14 -14.15 4.79
N SER A 44 20.99 -12.90 5.24
CA SER A 44 21.63 -12.38 6.46
C SER A 44 20.68 -12.28 7.65
N PHE A 45 19.39 -12.12 7.39
CA PHE A 45 18.33 -12.04 8.40
C PHE A 45 17.42 -13.27 8.29
N PRO A 46 17.79 -14.40 8.92
CA PRO A 46 16.98 -15.61 8.85
C PRO A 46 15.56 -15.37 9.42
N PRO A 47 14.52 -16.01 8.86
CA PRO A 47 13.14 -15.81 9.31
C PRO A 47 12.99 -15.98 10.83
N GLY A 48 12.38 -15.00 11.50
CA GLY A 48 12.17 -15.00 12.96
C GLY A 48 13.31 -14.42 13.80
N SER A 49 14.44 -14.03 13.19
CA SER A 49 15.56 -13.34 13.88
C SER A 49 15.30 -11.83 14.01
N CYS A 50 15.39 -11.08 12.90
CA CYS A 50 15.09 -9.65 12.84
C CYS A 50 14.25 -9.24 11.62
N THR A 51 13.87 -10.15 10.73
CA THR A 51 13.23 -9.83 9.43
C THR A 51 12.01 -8.92 9.55
N ASN A 52 11.28 -9.00 10.68
CA ASN A 52 10.06 -8.22 10.94
C ASN A 52 10.19 -7.27 12.14
N ASP A 53 11.39 -7.08 12.69
CA ASP A 53 11.65 -6.21 13.83
C ASP A 53 12.64 -5.11 13.44
N PRO A 54 12.15 -3.90 13.12
CA PRO A 54 13.01 -2.78 12.74
C PRO A 54 14.02 -2.37 13.82
N ALA A 55 13.69 -2.58 15.10
CA ALA A 55 14.64 -2.30 16.18
C ALA A 55 15.77 -3.35 16.18
N CYS A 56 15.43 -4.61 15.93
CA CYS A 56 16.40 -5.69 15.75
C CYS A 56 17.31 -5.46 14.54
N THR A 57 16.79 -5.02 13.39
CA THR A 57 17.61 -4.73 12.21
C THR A 57 18.60 -3.58 12.43
N CYS A 58 18.22 -2.59 13.24
CA CYS A 58 19.10 -1.48 13.61
C CYS A 58 20.16 -1.89 14.64
N THR A 59 19.80 -2.70 15.65
CA THR A 59 20.67 -2.94 16.81
C THR A 59 21.52 -4.21 16.71
N GLN A 60 21.07 -5.23 15.97
CA GLN A 60 21.79 -6.49 15.85
C GLN A 60 22.94 -6.41 14.85
N GLN A 61 24.10 -5.98 15.34
CA GLN A 61 25.33 -5.77 14.58
C GLN A 61 25.71 -6.98 13.71
N LYS A 62 25.67 -8.20 14.27
CA LYS A 62 26.02 -9.42 13.53
C LYS A 62 25.27 -9.57 12.21
N TYR A 63 23.94 -9.42 12.23
CA TYR A 63 23.12 -9.61 11.03
C TYR A 63 23.29 -8.44 10.06
N ARG A 64 23.37 -7.22 10.60
CA ARG A 64 23.59 -6.00 9.81
C ARG A 64 24.92 -6.02 9.06
N GLU A 65 25.99 -6.41 9.73
CA GLU A 65 27.32 -6.53 9.11
C GLU A 65 27.35 -7.65 8.07
N THR A 66 26.72 -8.80 8.36
CA THR A 66 26.59 -9.89 7.38
C THR A 66 25.87 -9.42 6.12
N TYR A 67 24.78 -8.66 6.29
CA TYR A 67 24.01 -8.08 5.20
C TYR A 67 24.85 -7.10 4.36
N PHE A 68 25.45 -6.09 4.98
CA PHE A 68 26.23 -5.10 4.24
C PHE A 68 27.49 -5.68 3.60
N CYS A 69 28.18 -6.62 4.27
CA CYS A 69 29.29 -7.34 3.65
C CYS A 69 28.82 -8.18 2.45
N CYS A 70 27.63 -8.77 2.49
CA CYS A 70 27.05 -9.46 1.36
C CYS A 70 26.84 -8.50 0.18
N LEU A 71 26.23 -7.34 0.41
CA LEU A 71 26.00 -6.34 -0.64
C LEU A 71 27.28 -5.92 -1.32
N GLY A 72 28.29 -5.53 -0.54
CA GLY A 72 29.54 -5.05 -1.12
C GLY A 72 30.36 -6.14 -1.85
N LYS A 73 30.16 -7.42 -1.50
CA LYS A 73 30.84 -8.55 -2.16
C LYS A 73 30.11 -9.08 -3.39
N LYS A 74 28.77 -8.97 -3.43
CA LYS A 74 27.94 -9.66 -4.43
C LYS A 74 27.16 -8.73 -5.35
N CYS A 75 26.87 -7.50 -4.92
CA CYS A 75 26.03 -6.58 -5.66
C CYS A 75 26.85 -5.52 -6.41
N ALA A 76 26.20 -4.75 -7.26
CA ALA A 76 26.84 -3.60 -7.90
C ALA A 76 27.36 -2.61 -6.85
N SER A 77 28.44 -1.91 -7.17
CA SER A 77 29.15 -1.04 -6.22
C SER A 77 28.31 0.13 -5.69
N SER A 78 27.21 0.49 -6.36
CA SER A 78 26.23 1.48 -5.89
C SER A 78 25.29 0.94 -4.80
N VAL A 79 25.06 -0.37 -4.72
CA VAL A 79 24.02 -0.94 -3.84
C VAL A 79 24.37 -0.84 -2.36
N LEU A 80 25.64 -1.08 -2.01
CA LEU A 80 26.12 -0.99 -0.63
C LEU A 80 25.98 0.45 -0.04
N PRO A 81 26.53 1.51 -0.65
CA PRO A 81 26.42 2.85 -0.09
C PRO A 81 24.96 3.32 0.01
N ASP A 82 24.14 3.05 -1.00
CA ASP A 82 22.70 3.39 -0.97
C ASP A 82 21.97 2.67 0.18
N SER A 83 22.31 1.41 0.44
CA SER A 83 21.72 0.62 1.51
C SER A 83 22.17 1.09 2.90
N ILE A 84 23.45 1.43 3.07
CA ILE A 84 23.96 2.02 4.33
C ILE A 84 23.21 3.32 4.63
N GLN A 85 23.06 4.20 3.63
CA GLN A 85 22.34 5.46 3.79
C GLN A 85 20.87 5.23 4.18
N ARG A 86 20.17 4.32 3.49
CA ARG A 86 18.77 3.97 3.81
C ARG A 86 18.60 3.47 5.24
N PHE A 87 19.45 2.54 5.69
CA PHE A 87 19.39 2.01 7.05
C PHE A 87 19.74 3.07 8.10
N SER A 88 20.74 3.91 7.83
CA SER A 88 21.10 5.01 8.73
C SER A 88 19.90 5.92 8.98
N LEU A 89 19.19 6.32 7.90
CA LEU A 89 18.02 7.18 8.00
C LEU A 89 16.83 6.49 8.70
N ASP A 90 16.56 5.20 8.45
CA ASP A 90 15.47 4.49 9.13
C ASP A 90 15.77 4.31 10.63
N CYS A 91 17.01 4.01 11.02
CA CYS A 91 17.40 3.88 12.42
C CYS A 91 17.41 5.23 13.15
N GLU A 92 17.91 6.29 12.51
CA GLU A 92 17.87 7.66 13.06
C GLU A 92 16.42 8.11 13.30
N GLY A 93 15.52 7.86 12.33
CA GLY A 93 14.10 8.17 12.45
C GLY A 93 13.39 7.46 13.62
N ARG A 94 14.00 6.40 14.17
CA ARG A 94 13.52 5.63 15.32
C ARG A 94 14.28 5.94 16.62
N SER A 95 15.21 6.90 16.59
CA SER A 95 16.11 7.20 17.70
C SER A 95 16.95 5.98 18.13
N LEU A 96 17.34 5.14 17.17
CA LEU A 96 18.20 3.99 17.39
C LEU A 96 19.62 4.26 16.86
N PRO A 97 20.67 3.86 17.58
CA PRO A 97 22.03 4.06 17.12
C PRO A 97 22.32 3.21 15.87
N PHE A 98 23.01 3.80 14.91
CA PHE A 98 23.47 3.12 13.71
C PHE A 98 24.89 3.55 13.37
N THR A 99 25.79 2.57 13.29
CA THR A 99 27.14 2.74 12.75
C THR A 99 27.51 1.49 11.95
N PHE A 100 28.22 1.71 10.85
CA PHE A 100 28.78 0.65 10.02
C PHE A 100 29.99 1.17 9.26
N ASP A 101 31.14 0.52 9.44
CA ASP A 101 32.39 0.81 8.74
C ASP A 101 32.67 -0.30 7.73
N ALA A 102 32.41 -0.02 6.45
CA ALA A 102 32.55 -1.02 5.39
C ALA A 102 34.00 -1.49 5.19
N GLU A 103 34.98 -0.63 5.44
CA GLU A 103 36.40 -0.96 5.27
C GLU A 103 36.87 -1.81 6.45
N ALA A 104 36.59 -1.38 7.68
CA ALA A 104 37.01 -2.12 8.87
C ALA A 104 36.30 -3.49 9.00
N VAL A 105 35.01 -3.57 8.66
CA VAL A 105 34.21 -4.79 8.85
C VAL A 105 34.32 -5.75 7.66
N CYS A 106 34.26 -5.23 6.43
CA CYS A 106 34.17 -6.06 5.23
C CYS A 106 35.43 -6.03 4.34
N GLY A 107 36.38 -5.13 4.62
CA GLY A 107 37.52 -4.86 3.74
C GLY A 107 37.11 -4.12 2.46
N ILE A 108 35.99 -3.39 2.48
CA ILE A 108 35.41 -2.75 1.30
C ILE A 108 35.58 -1.24 1.41
N LYS A 109 36.44 -0.69 0.57
CA LYS A 109 36.64 0.75 0.48
C LYS A 109 35.52 1.40 -0.33
N LEU A 110 34.70 2.21 0.32
CA LEU A 110 33.68 3.00 -0.36
C LEU A 110 34.36 4.16 -1.09
N THR A 111 34.16 4.27 -2.40
CA THR A 111 34.55 5.45 -3.18
C THR A 111 33.56 6.57 -2.91
N THR A 112 33.78 7.30 -1.81
CA THR A 112 32.89 8.37 -1.36
C THR A 112 32.82 9.50 -2.39
N SER A 113 31.62 9.74 -2.93
CA SER A 113 31.16 11.07 -3.36
C SER A 113 29.94 11.43 -2.53
N SER A 114 30.17 11.79 -1.26
CA SER A 114 29.25 12.61 -0.45
C SER A 114 29.87 12.90 0.92
N THR A 115 29.99 14.19 1.20
CA THR A 115 30.45 14.78 2.46
C THR A 115 29.45 14.52 3.59
N THR A 116 29.85 13.75 4.59
CA THR A 116 29.27 13.81 5.94
C THR A 116 30.18 14.62 6.84
N SER A 117 29.70 15.78 7.27
CA SER A 117 30.35 16.64 8.26
C SER A 117 30.45 15.91 9.60
N ALA A 118 31.67 15.53 9.99
CA ALA A 118 31.96 15.15 11.37
C ALA A 118 31.99 16.42 12.23
N SER A 119 31.07 16.53 13.18
CA SER A 119 31.15 17.54 14.24
C SER A 119 32.26 17.11 15.20
N ALA A 120 33.42 17.78 15.13
CA ALA A 120 34.54 17.55 16.03
C ALA A 120 34.35 18.36 17.32
N THR A 121 34.21 17.66 18.44
CA THR A 121 34.33 18.26 19.78
C THR A 121 35.80 18.58 20.06
N SER A 122 36.12 19.86 20.16
CA SER A 122 37.42 20.37 20.54
C SER A 122 37.68 20.18 22.03
N THR A 123 38.70 19.39 22.37
CA THR A 123 39.33 19.46 23.71
C THR A 123 40.82 19.70 23.54
N SER A 124 41.22 20.95 23.78
CA SER A 124 42.60 21.40 23.70
C SER A 124 43.39 20.90 24.90
N ALA A 125 44.52 20.23 24.64
CA ALA A 125 45.52 19.89 25.62
C ALA A 125 46.34 21.13 26.01
N SER A 126 46.78 21.19 27.27
CA SER A 126 47.99 21.91 27.64
C SER A 126 48.78 21.04 28.62
N ALA A 127 49.94 20.59 28.15
CA ALA A 127 50.96 19.93 28.93
C ALA A 127 51.92 20.97 29.52
N THR A 128 52.44 20.71 30.72
CA THR A 128 53.67 21.33 31.21
C THR A 128 54.46 20.28 32.00
N PRO A 129 55.78 20.14 31.81
CA PRO A 129 56.58 19.09 32.44
C PRO A 129 57.32 19.60 33.67
N THR A 130 57.50 18.77 34.71
CA THR A 130 58.62 18.92 35.66
C THR A 130 59.00 17.59 36.29
N SER A 131 60.30 17.33 36.30
CA SER A 131 61.07 16.21 36.82
C SER A 131 61.21 16.19 38.35
N ALA A 132 61.33 14.98 38.93
CA ALA A 132 62.47 14.51 39.77
C ALA A 132 62.04 13.59 40.95
N GLY A 133 62.73 12.44 41.04
CA GLY A 133 63.27 11.92 42.32
C GLY A 133 62.54 10.77 43.04
N LEU A 134 63.15 9.56 42.97
CA LEU A 134 63.58 8.65 44.09
C LEU A 134 62.51 8.30 45.19
N THR A 135 62.25 7.08 45.67
CA THR A 135 63.04 5.84 45.91
C THR A 135 62.09 4.75 46.47
N GLY A 136 62.47 3.46 46.37
CA GLY A 136 62.02 2.36 47.26
C GLY A 136 60.98 1.39 46.66
N SER A 137 61.36 0.27 46.02
CA SER A 137 61.84 -1.02 46.56
C SER A 137 60.78 -1.85 47.32
N GLN A 138 60.26 -2.90 46.68
CA GLN A 138 60.14 -4.31 47.15
C GLN A 138 59.35 -5.14 46.11
N THR A 139 59.98 -5.99 45.29
CA THR A 139 60.07 -7.48 45.41
C THR A 139 58.79 -8.15 45.91
N SER A 140 58.09 -9.00 45.16
CA SER A 140 58.46 -10.39 44.80
C SER A 140 57.33 -10.99 43.93
N SER A 141 57.59 -11.38 42.68
CA SER A 141 57.81 -12.75 42.18
C SER A 141 56.67 -13.76 42.38
N GLY A 142 56.14 -14.30 41.27
CA GLY A 142 55.50 -15.62 41.28
C GLY A 142 54.41 -15.86 40.21
N ALA A 143 54.82 -16.20 38.99
CA ALA A 143 54.06 -17.11 38.12
C ALA A 143 54.85 -18.44 38.06
N PRO A 144 54.20 -19.61 37.91
CA PRO A 144 53.81 -20.05 36.56
C PRO A 144 52.49 -20.85 36.46
N ALA A 145 52.05 -21.00 35.21
CA ALA A 145 50.87 -21.72 34.68
C ALA A 145 51.03 -23.27 34.73
N PRO A 146 50.33 -24.11 33.92
CA PRO A 146 48.97 -24.12 33.35
C PRO A 146 48.22 -25.46 33.64
N THR A 147 46.91 -25.58 33.40
CA THR A 147 46.32 -26.93 33.11
C THR A 147 45.05 -26.88 32.27
N SER A 148 44.94 -27.93 31.46
CA SER A 148 44.09 -28.24 30.31
C SER A 148 42.62 -28.62 30.57
N THR A 149 41.80 -28.41 29.53
CA THR A 149 40.49 -29.00 29.17
C THR A 149 40.46 -30.55 29.30
N PRO A 150 39.29 -31.24 29.46
CA PRO A 150 38.27 -31.36 28.39
C PRO A 150 36.78 -31.55 28.80
N ASN A 151 35.93 -31.47 27.77
CA ASN A 151 34.49 -31.76 27.63
C ASN A 151 33.90 -32.92 28.47
N SER A 152 32.63 -32.79 28.89
CA SER A 152 31.49 -33.61 28.42
C SER A 152 30.19 -33.33 29.21
N ALA A 153 29.09 -33.18 28.47
CA ALA A 153 27.72 -33.29 28.97
C ALA A 153 27.40 -34.77 29.34
N PRO A 154 26.31 -35.04 30.07
CA PRO A 154 25.07 -35.39 29.36
C PRO A 154 23.77 -34.90 29.99
N GLY A 155 22.74 -34.94 29.15
CA GLY A 155 21.40 -34.40 29.35
C GLY A 155 20.59 -34.91 30.53
N MET A 156 19.63 -34.09 30.94
CA MET A 156 18.43 -34.54 31.62
C MET A 156 17.21 -33.89 30.93
N ARG A 157 16.42 -34.74 30.28
CA ARG A 157 15.08 -34.44 29.78
C ARG A 157 14.14 -34.38 30.98
N VAL A 158 13.41 -33.29 31.15
CA VAL A 158 12.19 -33.28 31.97
C VAL A 158 11.00 -33.32 31.02
N MET A 159 10.33 -34.47 31.02
CA MET A 159 9.02 -34.64 30.40
C MET A 159 7.96 -33.98 31.27
N LEU A 160 7.18 -33.05 30.72
CA LEU A 160 5.86 -32.75 31.26
C LEU A 160 4.81 -33.53 30.48
N LYS A 161 4.04 -34.26 31.29
CA LYS A 161 3.06 -35.29 30.98
C LYS A 161 1.75 -34.61 30.59
N ALA A 162 1.29 -34.84 29.37
CA ALA A 162 -0.08 -34.55 28.96
C ALA A 162 -1.00 -35.61 29.57
N ALA A 163 -2.12 -35.17 30.16
CA ALA A 163 -3.26 -36.00 30.46
C ALA A 163 -4.52 -35.36 29.84
N PRO A 164 -5.47 -36.18 29.35
CA PRO A 164 -6.57 -35.74 28.50
C PRO A 164 -7.78 -35.33 29.36
N LEU A 165 -8.48 -34.27 28.95
CA LEU A 165 -9.82 -33.98 29.44
C LEU A 165 -10.83 -34.21 28.32
N SER A 166 -11.50 -35.34 28.51
CA SER A 166 -12.77 -35.82 27.96
C SER A 166 -13.76 -34.75 27.50
N SER A 167 -14.17 -34.88 26.24
CA SER A 167 -15.52 -34.55 25.79
C SER A 167 -16.50 -35.60 26.33
N PRO A 168 -17.73 -35.18 26.70
CA PRO A 168 -18.87 -35.71 25.97
C PRO A 168 -19.94 -34.63 25.72
N PHE A 169 -20.50 -34.59 24.51
CA PHE A 169 -21.93 -34.86 24.30
C PHE A 169 -22.22 -34.89 22.80
N ALA A 170 -22.68 -36.04 22.35
CA ALA A 170 -23.22 -36.27 21.03
C ALA A 170 -24.72 -35.92 20.99
N ALA A 171 -25.15 -35.49 19.81
CA ALA A 171 -26.42 -35.81 19.16
C ALA A 171 -27.74 -35.55 19.90
N ILE A 172 -28.51 -34.58 19.41
CA ILE A 172 -29.93 -34.79 19.06
C ILE A 172 -30.21 -34.10 17.72
N LEU A 173 -30.54 -34.91 16.72
CA LEU A 173 -31.10 -34.50 15.43
C LEU A 173 -32.30 -35.43 15.23
N HIS A 174 -33.53 -34.92 15.29
CA HIS A 174 -34.65 -35.28 14.41
C HIS A 174 -35.99 -34.63 14.80
N THR A 175 -36.59 -34.00 13.78
CA THR A 175 -38.02 -33.97 13.42
C THR A 175 -39.03 -33.33 14.37
N ILE A 176 -39.65 -32.23 13.92
CA ILE A 176 -41.13 -32.14 13.81
C ILE A 176 -41.49 -31.49 12.47
N SER A 177 -42.29 -32.23 11.69
CA SER A 177 -43.00 -31.80 10.49
C SER A 177 -44.28 -31.01 10.83
N ARG A 178 -44.68 -30.15 9.88
CA ARG A 178 -46.06 -29.78 9.50
C ARG A 178 -47.13 -29.68 10.60
N THR A 179 -47.70 -28.49 10.72
CA THR A 179 -49.17 -28.39 10.82
C THR A 179 -49.65 -27.29 9.88
N ALA A 180 -50.35 -27.72 8.83
CA ALA A 180 -51.28 -26.90 8.09
C ALA A 180 -52.63 -26.95 8.80
N ASN A 181 -53.28 -25.80 8.93
CA ASN A 181 -54.72 -25.55 9.08
C ASN A 181 -54.80 -24.01 8.95
N GLY A 182 -55.35 -23.39 7.91
CA GLY A 182 -56.64 -23.66 7.28
C GLY A 182 -57.73 -22.98 8.11
N ILE A 183 -58.21 -21.79 7.68
CA ILE A 183 -59.59 -21.30 7.82
C ILE A 183 -59.77 -19.91 7.15
N LYS A 184 -60.63 -19.93 6.12
CA LYS A 184 -61.67 -18.98 5.68
C LYS A 184 -61.32 -17.56 5.20
N THR A 185 -61.36 -17.44 3.86
CA THR A 185 -62.30 -16.62 3.07
C THR A 185 -63.04 -15.48 3.77
N ASN A 186 -62.92 -14.27 3.21
CA ASN A 186 -64.08 -13.45 2.87
C ASN A 186 -63.82 -12.66 1.59
N ASP A 187 -64.78 -12.81 0.68
CA ASP A 187 -65.00 -12.01 -0.52
C ASP A 187 -65.13 -10.52 -0.20
N THR A 188 -64.59 -9.66 -1.07
CA THR A 188 -65.31 -8.44 -1.47
C THR A 188 -65.04 -8.12 -2.93
N THR A 189 -66.14 -7.90 -3.61
CA THR A 189 -66.41 -7.91 -5.04
C THR A 189 -66.31 -6.51 -5.64
N LEU A 190 -65.96 -6.45 -6.95
CA LEU A 190 -66.23 -5.42 -7.97
C LEU A 190 -65.78 -3.95 -7.70
N THR A 191 -65.08 -3.29 -8.63
CA THR A 191 -65.66 -2.82 -9.89
C THR A 191 -64.72 -2.89 -11.10
N GLN A 192 -65.26 -3.40 -12.21
CA GLN A 192 -64.79 -3.27 -13.58
C GLN A 192 -64.98 -1.84 -14.11
N SER A 193 -64.09 -1.41 -15.01
CA SER A 193 -64.45 -0.56 -16.15
C SER A 193 -63.58 -0.92 -17.36
N THR A 194 -64.26 -1.53 -18.33
CA THR A 194 -63.87 -1.79 -19.72
C THR A 194 -63.76 -0.50 -20.54
N THR A 195 -62.77 -0.43 -21.45
CA THR A 195 -63.00 -0.16 -22.89
C THR A 195 -61.71 -0.41 -23.70
N THR A 196 -61.78 -1.36 -24.63
CA THR A 196 -60.92 -1.51 -25.82
C THR A 196 -61.63 -0.79 -27.00
N PRO A 197 -60.93 -0.44 -28.11
CA PRO A 197 -60.78 -1.44 -29.17
C PRO A 197 -59.44 -1.44 -29.93
N SER A 198 -59.22 -2.59 -30.55
CA SER A 198 -58.13 -3.03 -31.42
C SER A 198 -57.94 -2.21 -32.70
N SER A 199 -56.71 -2.24 -33.22
CA SER A 199 -56.43 -2.20 -34.65
C SER A 199 -55.17 -3.01 -34.94
N SER A 200 -55.36 -4.09 -35.70
CA SER A 200 -54.37 -5.02 -36.22
C SER A 200 -54.00 -4.64 -37.65
N ALA A 201 -52.71 -4.66 -37.99
CA ALA A 201 -52.27 -4.83 -39.37
C ALA A 201 -50.94 -5.60 -39.40
N GLN A 202 -50.98 -6.79 -39.98
CA GLN A 202 -49.86 -7.67 -40.27
C GLN A 202 -49.96 -7.98 -41.77
N THR A 203 -48.97 -7.62 -42.57
CA THR A 203 -48.69 -8.32 -43.85
C THR A 203 -47.21 -8.23 -44.22
N GLN A 204 -46.76 -9.31 -44.86
CA GLN A 204 -45.43 -9.87 -45.06
C GLN A 204 -44.53 -9.18 -46.14
N PRO A 205 -43.25 -9.62 -46.26
CA PRO A 205 -42.21 -9.07 -47.15
C PRO A 205 -42.28 -9.68 -48.55
N PRO A 206 -41.42 -9.31 -49.54
CA PRO A 206 -40.18 -10.08 -49.75
C PRO A 206 -39.01 -9.42 -50.56
N GLN A 207 -37.90 -10.18 -50.61
CA GLN A 207 -36.90 -10.36 -51.70
C GLN A 207 -35.64 -9.47 -51.85
N HIS A 208 -34.51 -10.15 -51.59
CA HIS A 208 -33.34 -10.38 -52.48
C HIS A 208 -32.88 -9.29 -53.47
N SER A 209 -31.60 -8.91 -53.33
CA SER A 209 -30.67 -8.96 -54.46
C SER A 209 -29.24 -9.31 -54.01
N GLN A 210 -28.63 -10.22 -54.76
CA GLN A 210 -27.26 -10.71 -54.63
C GLN A 210 -26.31 -9.93 -55.58
N ASN A 211 -25.02 -10.01 -55.22
CA ASN A 211 -23.82 -9.95 -56.08
C ASN A 211 -23.36 -8.59 -56.65
N ARG A 212 -22.17 -8.16 -56.20
CA ARG A 212 -21.01 -8.02 -57.11
C ARG A 212 -19.67 -8.13 -56.40
N TYR A 213 -18.80 -8.90 -57.03
CA TYR A 213 -17.43 -9.24 -56.67
C TYR A 213 -16.43 -8.22 -57.25
N THR A 214 -15.26 -8.13 -56.61
CA THR A 214 -13.94 -7.65 -57.09
C THR A 214 -13.74 -6.19 -57.53
N GLN A 215 -12.91 -5.47 -56.76
CA GLN A 215 -11.65 -4.96 -57.32
C GLN A 215 -10.59 -4.77 -56.23
N ILE A 216 -9.45 -5.39 -56.47
CA ILE A 216 -8.20 -5.29 -55.70
C ILE A 216 -7.52 -3.99 -56.13
N HIS A 217 -7.22 -3.10 -55.18
CA HIS A 217 -6.30 -1.98 -55.40
C HIS A 217 -5.09 -2.10 -54.48
N THR A 218 -3.93 -2.31 -55.11
CA THR A 218 -2.59 -2.16 -54.58
C THR A 218 -2.35 -0.72 -54.11
N PRO A 219 -1.69 -0.46 -52.97
CA PRO A 219 -1.14 0.85 -52.68
C PRO A 219 0.35 0.90 -53.03
N THR A 220 0.71 1.91 -53.81
CA THR A 220 2.09 2.30 -54.14
C THR A 220 2.44 3.59 -53.38
N ALA A 221 3.69 3.68 -52.95
CA ALA A 221 4.48 4.86 -52.58
C ALA A 221 4.30 5.48 -51.19
N SER A 222 5.25 5.12 -50.32
CA SER A 222 6.13 5.98 -49.54
C SER A 222 5.78 7.48 -49.42
N GLU A 223 5.31 7.88 -48.24
CA GLU A 223 5.50 9.24 -47.72
C GLU A 223 6.38 9.21 -46.48
N SER A 224 7.49 9.92 -46.57
CA SER A 224 8.48 10.15 -45.52
C SER A 224 7.91 11.06 -44.43
N PHE A 225 7.73 10.54 -43.22
CA PHE A 225 7.44 11.34 -42.04
C PHE A 225 8.73 11.88 -41.42
N THR A 226 9.02 13.15 -41.67
CA THR A 226 10.02 13.92 -40.91
C THR A 226 9.46 14.14 -39.50
N THR A 227 10.00 13.42 -38.51
CA THR A 227 9.61 13.58 -37.10
C THR A 227 10.37 14.75 -36.49
N THR A 228 9.72 15.91 -36.40
CA THR A 228 10.23 17.05 -35.63
C THR A 228 10.01 16.76 -34.14
N VAL A 229 11.07 16.39 -33.43
CA VAL A 229 11.06 16.22 -31.97
C VAL A 229 11.08 17.61 -31.32
N PRO A 230 10.05 18.01 -30.53
CA PRO A 230 10.11 19.27 -29.81
C PRO A 230 11.08 19.15 -28.63
N ASN A 231 12.17 19.91 -28.73
CA ASN A 231 13.20 20.03 -27.72
C ASN A 231 12.62 20.74 -26.48
N SER A 232 12.10 19.96 -25.54
CA SER A 232 11.53 20.46 -24.29
C SER A 232 12.63 20.49 -23.23
N THR A 233 13.29 21.63 -23.09
CA THR A 233 14.26 21.91 -22.02
C THR A 233 13.51 21.86 -20.68
N SER A 234 13.48 20.69 -20.04
CA SER A 234 12.92 20.53 -18.71
C SER A 234 13.91 21.06 -17.69
N THR A 235 13.80 22.34 -17.36
CA THR A 235 14.40 22.91 -16.17
C THR A 235 13.82 22.16 -14.98
N SER A 236 14.64 21.36 -14.30
CA SER A 236 14.27 20.60 -13.11
C SER A 236 13.96 21.57 -11.97
N ILE A 237 12.75 22.11 -11.95
CA ILE A 237 12.19 22.79 -10.79
C ILE A 237 12.12 21.73 -9.70
N MET A 238 12.93 21.86 -8.65
CA MET A 238 12.78 21.04 -7.46
C MET A 238 11.35 21.23 -6.96
N GLU A 239 10.55 20.17 -6.93
CA GLU A 239 9.22 20.24 -6.33
C GLU A 239 9.37 20.72 -4.88
N PRO A 240 8.59 21.72 -4.45
CA PRO A 240 8.66 22.23 -3.10
C PRO A 240 8.38 21.10 -2.11
N VAL A 241 9.21 21.01 -1.06
CA VAL A 241 8.98 20.08 0.04
C VAL A 241 7.69 20.48 0.73
N ILE A 242 6.71 19.58 0.75
CA ILE A 242 5.42 19.78 1.43
C ILE A 242 5.41 19.09 2.79
N THR A 243 4.66 19.63 3.74
CA THR A 243 4.44 18.97 5.04
C THR A 243 3.40 17.86 4.96
N ILE A 244 3.34 17.02 6.00
CA ILE A 244 2.30 15.99 6.14
C ILE A 244 0.90 16.61 6.11
N LEU A 245 0.69 17.74 6.80
CA LEU A 245 -0.59 18.45 6.79
C LEU A 245 -0.98 18.92 5.38
N GLU A 246 -0.05 19.60 4.69
CA GLU A 246 -0.28 20.12 3.35
C GLU A 246 -0.63 19.00 2.36
N SER A 247 -0.02 17.81 2.54
CA SER A 247 -0.21 16.65 1.66
C SER A 247 -1.68 16.25 1.47
N PHE A 248 -2.55 16.49 2.46
CA PHE A 248 -3.97 16.15 2.39
C PHE A 248 -4.78 16.94 1.35
N THR A 249 -4.22 18.04 0.85
CA THR A 249 -4.82 18.89 -0.20
C THR A 249 -4.04 18.85 -1.52
N LYS A 250 -2.90 18.16 -1.55
CA LYS A 250 -2.01 18.05 -2.71
C LYS A 250 -2.19 16.69 -3.39
N PRO A 251 -2.00 16.61 -4.72
CA PRO A 251 -2.00 15.33 -5.43
C PRO A 251 -0.96 14.36 -4.86
N LEU A 252 -1.17 13.06 -5.10
CA LEU A 252 -0.06 12.11 -4.99
C LEU A 252 1.05 12.50 -5.98
N PRO A 253 2.33 12.26 -5.65
CA PRO A 253 3.42 12.60 -6.55
C PRO A 253 3.28 11.87 -7.88
N ARG A 254 3.79 12.49 -8.94
CA ARG A 254 3.88 11.83 -10.24
C ARG A 254 4.99 10.79 -10.17
N VAL A 255 4.63 9.54 -10.43
CA VAL A 255 5.56 8.42 -10.47
C VAL A 255 5.50 7.83 -11.87
N ALA A 256 6.67 7.52 -12.43
CA ALA A 256 6.73 6.85 -13.72
C ALA A 256 6.02 5.50 -13.60
N SER A 257 5.23 5.15 -14.60
CA SER A 257 4.47 3.90 -14.61
C SER A 257 4.40 3.34 -16.01
N ASP A 258 4.16 2.04 -16.10
CA ASP A 258 3.87 1.40 -17.37
C ASP A 258 2.64 2.02 -18.06
N ASN A 259 2.67 2.04 -19.39
CA ASN A 259 1.46 2.30 -20.18
C ASN A 259 0.56 1.06 -20.30
N ARG A 260 0.92 -0.05 -19.65
CA ARG A 260 0.11 -1.28 -19.63
C ARG A 260 -1.28 -0.98 -19.09
N ASN A 261 -2.25 -1.54 -19.78
CA ASN A 261 -3.63 -1.57 -19.34
C ASN A 261 -3.87 -2.94 -18.72
N TYR A 262 -4.03 -3.02 -17.40
CA TYR A 262 -4.31 -4.27 -16.68
C TYR A 262 -5.78 -4.70 -16.82
N TYR A 263 -6.32 -4.52 -18.04
CA TYR A 263 -7.69 -4.77 -18.40
C TYR A 263 -7.76 -5.68 -19.64
N PRO A 264 -8.56 -6.76 -19.60
CA PRO A 264 -9.23 -7.31 -18.42
C PRO A 264 -8.22 -8.03 -17.49
N MET A 265 -8.49 -8.08 -16.19
CA MET A 265 -7.76 -8.93 -15.25
C MET A 265 -7.93 -10.40 -15.66
N PRO A 266 -6.85 -11.18 -15.78
CA PRO A 266 -6.95 -12.57 -16.24
C PRO A 266 -7.89 -13.40 -15.36
N LEU A 267 -8.63 -14.31 -16.00
CA LEU A 267 -9.67 -15.13 -15.37
C LEU A 267 -9.15 -15.98 -14.18
N VAL A 268 -7.85 -16.28 -14.15
CA VAL A 268 -7.22 -17.25 -13.24
C VAL A 268 -6.84 -16.68 -11.86
N ALA A 269 -6.90 -15.35 -11.64
CA ALA A 269 -6.20 -14.73 -10.53
C ALA A 269 -6.71 -15.02 -9.10
N THR A 270 -7.93 -15.53 -8.88
CA THR A 270 -8.42 -15.76 -7.50
C THR A 270 -9.43 -16.91 -7.40
N SER A 271 -8.96 -18.16 -7.43
CA SER A 271 -9.80 -19.31 -7.06
C SER A 271 -10.46 -19.16 -5.68
N SER A 272 -9.85 -18.35 -4.80
CA SER A 272 -10.37 -18.08 -3.45
C SER A 272 -11.50 -17.05 -3.34
N THR A 273 -11.89 -16.39 -4.44
CA THR A 273 -13.04 -15.46 -4.49
C THR A 273 -14.11 -15.91 -5.48
N ALA A 274 -13.87 -17.00 -6.23
CA ALA A 274 -14.78 -17.48 -7.26
C ALA A 274 -16.14 -17.92 -6.71
N ASN A 275 -16.20 -18.26 -5.42
CA ASN A 275 -17.42 -18.67 -4.73
C ASN A 275 -18.13 -17.52 -4.00
N GLU A 276 -17.62 -16.29 -4.09
CA GLU A 276 -18.26 -15.13 -3.48
C GLU A 276 -19.21 -14.50 -4.50
N ASP A 277 -20.41 -14.13 -4.05
CA ASP A 277 -21.35 -13.43 -4.90
C ASP A 277 -20.82 -12.03 -5.23
N ALA A 278 -21.07 -11.59 -6.45
CA ALA A 278 -20.79 -10.22 -6.86
C ALA A 278 -21.84 -9.28 -6.29
N MET A 279 -21.47 -8.01 -6.07
CA MET A 279 -22.44 -6.98 -5.69
C MET A 279 -23.46 -6.80 -6.80
N ARG A 280 -24.74 -6.79 -6.47
CA ARG A 280 -25.83 -6.71 -7.45
C ARG A 280 -26.20 -5.27 -7.75
N VAL A 281 -26.06 -4.39 -6.75
CA VAL A 281 -26.48 -3.00 -6.83
C VAL A 281 -25.63 -2.11 -5.93
N LEU A 282 -25.36 -0.88 -6.37
CA LEU A 282 -24.54 0.09 -5.68
C LEU A 282 -25.26 1.43 -5.57
N LEU A 283 -25.14 2.08 -4.41
CA LEU A 283 -25.66 3.41 -4.16
C LEU A 283 -24.49 4.43 -4.11
N PRO A 284 -24.50 5.52 -4.89
CA PRO A 284 -23.45 6.51 -4.81
C PRO A 284 -23.49 7.24 -3.45
N LYS A 285 -22.39 7.18 -2.71
CA LYS A 285 -22.17 7.92 -1.47
C LYS A 285 -21.45 9.22 -1.78
N LYS A 286 -21.99 10.34 -1.28
CA LYS A 286 -21.44 11.68 -1.50
C LYS A 286 -20.02 11.77 -0.96
N LEU A 287 -19.08 12.16 -1.82
CA LEU A 287 -17.66 12.37 -1.49
C LEU A 287 -17.47 13.29 -0.27
N ALA A 288 -18.34 14.30 -0.14
CA ALA A 288 -18.32 15.27 0.97
C ALA A 288 -18.41 14.61 2.36
N ILE A 289 -19.06 13.45 2.49
CA ILE A 289 -19.16 12.72 3.77
C ILE A 289 -17.77 12.29 4.25
N LEU A 290 -16.96 11.74 3.35
CA LEU A 290 -15.60 11.31 3.67
C LEU A 290 -14.67 12.52 3.86
N LEU A 291 -14.78 13.53 3.00
CA LEU A 291 -13.95 14.74 3.11
C LEU A 291 -14.23 15.53 4.41
N ASN A 292 -15.48 15.59 4.86
CA ASN A 292 -15.82 16.21 6.14
C ASN A 292 -15.24 15.42 7.31
N GLY A 293 -15.34 14.08 7.29
CA GLY A 293 -14.71 13.24 8.31
C GLY A 293 -13.18 13.44 8.36
N ALA A 294 -12.53 13.59 7.21
CA ALA A 294 -11.10 13.89 7.16
C ALA A 294 -10.77 15.27 7.73
N LYS A 295 -11.60 16.28 7.43
CA LYS A 295 -11.46 17.63 7.98
C LYS A 295 -11.61 17.61 9.51
N GLU A 296 -12.62 16.92 10.03
CA GLU A 296 -12.83 16.73 11.47
C GLU A 296 -11.61 16.04 12.12
N ALA A 297 -11.08 14.98 11.50
CA ALA A 297 -9.88 14.29 11.97
C ALA A 297 -8.64 15.21 12.04
N LEU A 298 -8.44 16.06 11.03
CA LEU A 298 -7.33 17.02 10.97
C LEU A 298 -7.49 18.18 11.96
N GLN A 299 -8.73 18.55 12.29
CA GLN A 299 -9.05 19.59 13.26
C GLN A 299 -9.01 19.08 14.71
N THR A 300 -9.27 17.79 14.91
CA THR A 300 -9.15 17.12 16.21
C THR A 300 -7.69 17.23 16.64
N THR A 301 -7.41 18.09 17.63
CA THR A 301 -6.05 18.44 18.05
C THR A 301 -5.23 17.17 18.25
N PRO A 302 -4.26 16.89 17.36
CA PRO A 302 -3.43 15.72 17.52
C PRO A 302 -2.70 15.88 18.84
N SER A 303 -2.54 14.77 19.57
CA SER A 303 -1.68 14.74 20.76
C SER A 303 -0.23 15.19 20.46
N ILE A 304 0.13 15.31 19.18
CA ILE A 304 1.48 15.60 18.69
C ILE A 304 1.39 16.47 17.40
N PRO A 305 1.02 17.76 17.48
CA PRO A 305 0.83 18.62 16.31
C PRO A 305 2.12 18.77 15.48
N GLU A 306 3.27 18.77 16.13
CA GLU A 306 4.60 18.86 15.51
C GLU A 306 4.86 17.77 14.46
N ARG A 307 4.18 16.61 14.53
CA ARG A 307 4.32 15.55 13.52
C ARG A 307 3.69 15.94 12.19
N LEU A 308 2.65 16.76 12.18
CA LEU A 308 1.97 17.18 10.95
C LEU A 308 2.78 18.24 10.17
N ASP A 309 3.64 18.98 10.86
CA ASP A 309 4.56 19.95 10.26
C ASP A 309 5.82 19.30 9.67
N ARG A 310 6.02 18.01 9.91
CA ARG A 310 7.16 17.28 9.34
C ARG A 310 7.05 17.23 7.81
N PRO A 311 8.19 17.26 7.10
CA PRO A 311 8.22 17.01 5.66
C PRO A 311 7.60 15.65 5.31
N MET A 312 6.86 15.60 4.21
CA MET A 312 6.46 14.33 3.61
C MET A 312 7.70 13.49 3.27
N PRO A 313 7.66 12.16 3.48
CA PRO A 313 8.72 11.28 3.01
C PRO A 313 8.96 11.50 1.52
N GLN A 314 10.22 11.62 1.13
CA GLN A 314 10.60 11.69 -0.28
C GLN A 314 10.50 10.29 -0.89
N HIS A 315 9.98 10.18 -2.11
CA HIS A 315 10.05 8.93 -2.87
C HIS A 315 11.26 8.96 -3.79
N GLU A 316 11.84 7.79 -4.04
CA GLU A 316 12.98 7.64 -4.94
C GLU A 316 12.61 8.08 -6.37
N LYS A 317 13.45 8.90 -7.01
CA LYS A 317 13.22 9.35 -8.41
C LYS A 317 13.26 8.20 -9.42
N SER A 318 13.89 7.09 -9.04
CA SER A 318 13.97 5.85 -9.80
C SER A 318 12.75 4.94 -9.59
N HIS A 319 11.81 5.32 -8.72
CA HIS A 319 10.63 4.50 -8.46
C HIS A 319 9.77 4.41 -9.73
N TYR A 320 9.42 3.18 -10.08
CA TYR A 320 8.61 2.84 -11.22
C TYR A 320 7.45 1.94 -10.81
N ILE A 321 6.24 2.28 -11.22
CA ILE A 321 5.06 1.47 -10.92
C ILE A 321 4.78 0.53 -12.08
N HIS A 322 5.09 -0.76 -11.88
CA HIS A 322 4.81 -1.81 -12.84
C HIS A 322 3.70 -2.75 -12.32
N THR A 323 3.74 -3.11 -11.05
CA THR A 323 2.92 -4.13 -10.42
C THR A 323 2.11 -3.59 -9.24
N GLU A 324 1.17 -4.38 -8.73
CA GLU A 324 0.45 -4.12 -7.48
C GLU A 324 1.41 -3.91 -6.29
N SER A 325 2.51 -4.67 -6.24
CA SER A 325 3.53 -4.50 -5.20
C SER A 325 4.23 -3.15 -5.28
N ASP A 326 4.42 -2.59 -6.48
CA ASP A 326 5.01 -1.27 -6.64
C ASP A 326 4.03 -0.19 -6.18
N VAL A 327 2.73 -0.33 -6.50
CA VAL A 327 1.67 0.53 -5.96
C VAL A 327 1.69 0.51 -4.43
N GLN A 328 1.79 -0.67 -3.81
CA GLN A 328 1.90 -0.81 -2.37
C GLN A 328 3.14 -0.11 -1.80
N ARG A 329 4.32 -0.32 -2.41
CA ARG A 329 5.59 0.26 -1.97
C ARG A 329 5.52 1.78 -1.94
N VAL A 330 5.06 2.42 -3.02
CA VAL A 330 4.93 3.88 -3.05
C VAL A 330 3.82 4.39 -2.13
N SER A 331 2.71 3.64 -2.03
CA SER A 331 1.58 4.01 -1.17
C SER A 331 1.95 4.07 0.29
N THR A 332 2.86 3.20 0.75
CA THR A 332 3.34 3.19 2.14
C THR A 332 3.84 4.57 2.57
N LEU A 333 4.64 5.23 1.72
CA LEU A 333 5.20 6.55 2.00
C LEU A 333 4.24 7.68 1.66
N GLN A 334 3.57 7.60 0.51
CA GLN A 334 2.88 8.75 -0.07
C GLN A 334 1.39 8.81 0.30
N LEU A 335 0.76 7.69 0.63
CA LEU A 335 -0.66 7.60 0.96
C LEU A 335 -0.88 7.23 2.43
N ILE A 336 -0.22 6.17 2.92
CA ILE A 336 -0.49 5.56 4.22
C ILE A 336 0.17 6.32 5.37
N HIS A 337 1.46 6.65 5.24
CA HIS A 337 2.19 7.37 6.28
C HIS A 337 1.47 8.63 6.80
N PRO A 338 1.06 9.61 5.96
CA PRO A 338 0.39 10.80 6.46
C PRO A 338 -0.94 10.50 7.15
N VAL A 339 -1.70 9.52 6.64
CA VAL A 339 -2.97 9.07 7.25
C VAL A 339 -2.71 8.48 8.64
N ASN A 340 -1.72 7.60 8.78
CA ASN A 340 -1.38 6.97 10.06
C ASN A 340 -0.84 7.99 11.09
N VAL A 341 -0.11 9.02 10.64
CA VAL A 341 0.32 10.11 11.54
C VAL A 341 -0.88 10.80 12.17
N VAL A 342 -1.89 11.18 11.38
CA VAL A 342 -3.13 11.80 11.89
C VAL A 342 -3.87 10.83 12.83
N LEU A 343 -4.10 9.60 12.38
CA LEU A 343 -4.85 8.60 13.15
C LEU A 343 -4.18 8.32 14.51
N SER A 344 -2.85 8.25 14.57
CA SER A 344 -2.13 8.05 15.85
C SER A 344 -2.33 9.18 16.86
N GLY A 345 -2.68 10.39 16.39
CA GLY A 345 -2.87 11.56 17.23
C GLY A 345 -4.25 11.68 17.87
N ILE A 346 -5.26 10.98 17.36
CA ILE A 346 -6.69 11.22 17.65
C ILE A 346 -7.40 10.09 18.43
N LEU A 347 -6.73 8.97 18.66
CA LEU A 347 -7.30 7.83 19.39
C LEU A 347 -7.50 8.16 20.88
N LEU A 348 -8.47 7.50 21.51
CA LEU A 348 -8.68 7.56 22.96
C LEU A 348 -7.54 6.86 23.73
N PRO A 349 -7.27 7.25 24.99
CA PRO A 349 -6.35 6.51 25.85
C PRO A 349 -6.71 5.02 25.95
N GLY A 350 -5.71 4.15 25.87
CA GLY A 350 -5.90 2.69 25.91
C GLY A 350 -6.40 2.06 24.60
N VAL A 351 -6.63 2.86 23.55
CA VAL A 351 -6.93 2.38 22.20
C VAL A 351 -5.66 2.40 21.36
N THR A 352 -5.37 1.28 20.70
CA THR A 352 -4.26 1.21 19.73
C THR A 352 -4.80 0.88 18.34
N LEU A 353 -4.29 1.55 17.32
CA LEU A 353 -4.60 1.25 15.93
C LEU A 353 -3.34 0.73 15.24
N ARG A 354 -3.39 -0.51 14.77
CA ARG A 354 -2.31 -1.14 14.02
C ARG A 354 -2.65 -1.16 12.55
N CYS A 355 -1.77 -0.59 11.74
CA CYS A 355 -1.81 -0.73 10.29
C CYS A 355 -0.89 -1.90 9.93
N GLN A 356 -1.45 -3.02 9.48
CA GLN A 356 -0.70 -4.25 9.23
C GLN A 356 -1.12 -4.91 7.92
N SER A 357 -0.16 -5.52 7.22
CA SER A 357 -0.45 -6.43 6.11
C SER A 357 -1.01 -7.75 6.64
N GLU A 358 -1.79 -8.48 5.85
CA GLU A 358 -2.27 -9.81 6.24
C GLU A 358 -1.09 -10.71 6.67
N VAL A 359 -1.17 -11.24 7.90
CA VAL A 359 -0.16 -12.14 8.45
C VAL A 359 -0.13 -13.39 7.57
N VAL A 360 1.09 -13.83 7.23
CA VAL A 360 1.34 -15.06 6.48
C VAL A 360 0.43 -16.16 7.01
N SER A 361 -0.56 -16.55 6.21
CA SER A 361 -1.39 -17.71 6.52
C SER A 361 -0.47 -18.90 6.83
N GLN A 362 -0.89 -19.85 7.67
CA GLN A 362 -0.10 -21.07 7.94
C GLN A 362 0.34 -21.80 6.66
N SER A 363 -0.30 -21.52 5.51
CA SER A 363 0.06 -21.99 4.18
C SER A 363 1.19 -21.22 3.46
N GLY A 364 1.84 -20.24 4.09
CA GLY A 364 2.96 -19.49 3.51
C GLY A 364 2.57 -18.45 2.46
N LYS A 365 1.28 -18.24 2.19
CA LYS A 365 0.82 -17.17 1.30
C LYS A 365 0.71 -15.87 2.10
N ALA A 366 1.66 -14.96 1.87
CA ALA A 366 1.53 -13.55 2.23
C ALA A 366 0.56 -12.89 1.24
N ARG A 367 -0.47 -12.22 1.75
CA ARG A 367 -1.28 -11.31 0.92
C ARG A 367 -0.88 -9.87 1.18
N THR A 368 -1.11 -9.05 0.17
CA THR A 368 -0.69 -7.66 0.04
C THR A 368 -1.72 -6.67 0.59
N ASP A 369 -2.87 -7.14 1.07
CA ASP A 369 -3.92 -6.29 1.61
C ASP A 369 -3.51 -5.68 2.95
N LEU A 370 -3.87 -4.41 3.13
CA LEU A 370 -3.55 -3.63 4.30
C LEU A 370 -4.78 -3.46 5.16
N LYS A 371 -4.69 -3.81 6.44
CA LYS A 371 -5.78 -3.70 7.41
C LYS A 371 -5.42 -2.69 8.49
N TRP A 372 -6.39 -1.86 8.88
CA TRP A 372 -6.33 -1.12 10.13
C TRP A 372 -7.12 -1.89 11.17
N VAL A 373 -6.42 -2.34 12.19
CA VAL A 373 -6.97 -3.15 13.26
C VAL A 373 -6.87 -2.39 14.56
N CYS A 374 -8.03 -2.16 15.16
CA CYS A 374 -8.15 -1.42 16.39
C CYS A 374 -8.23 -2.38 17.57
N ARG A 375 -7.48 -2.11 18.63
CA ARG A 375 -7.48 -2.88 19.87
C ARG A 375 -7.84 -1.99 21.06
N ARG A 376 -8.79 -2.45 21.86
CA ARG A 376 -9.21 -1.86 23.14
C ARG A 376 -9.28 -2.99 24.17
N GLY A 377 -8.32 -3.02 25.09
CA GLY A 377 -8.16 -4.17 26.00
C GLY A 377 -7.82 -5.44 25.22
N ASP A 378 -8.64 -6.48 25.35
CA ASP A 378 -8.50 -7.76 24.66
C ASP A 378 -9.35 -7.89 23.38
N GLU A 379 -10.18 -6.89 23.08
CA GLU A 379 -10.98 -6.86 21.86
C GLU A 379 -10.16 -6.29 20.70
N GLU A 380 -10.17 -7.00 19.56
CA GLU A 380 -9.49 -6.62 18.33
C GLU A 380 -10.49 -6.61 17.17
N THR A 381 -10.62 -5.47 16.49
CA THR A 381 -11.62 -5.27 15.43
C THR A 381 -10.98 -4.60 14.22
N THR A 382 -11.18 -5.18 13.04
CA THR A 382 -10.75 -4.59 11.76
C THR A 382 -11.68 -3.43 11.40
N VAL A 383 -11.14 -2.21 11.37
CA VAL A 383 -11.93 -0.99 11.10
C VAL A 383 -11.85 -0.55 9.64
N ALA A 384 -10.82 -0.96 8.90
CA ALA A 384 -10.72 -0.67 7.47
C ALA A 384 -9.82 -1.68 6.77
N VAL A 385 -10.09 -1.90 5.48
CA VAL A 385 -9.22 -2.64 4.56
C VAL A 385 -8.88 -1.75 3.36
N LEU A 386 -7.61 -1.72 2.96
CA LEU A 386 -7.15 -1.17 1.70
C LEU A 386 -6.52 -2.29 0.87
N GLU A 387 -7.15 -2.56 -0.26
CA GLU A 387 -6.71 -3.51 -1.26
C GLU A 387 -6.02 -2.76 -2.40
N TYR A 388 -4.75 -3.08 -2.63
CA TYR A 388 -4.01 -2.56 -3.77
C TYR A 388 -4.40 -3.30 -5.04
N LYS A 389 -4.33 -2.61 -6.17
CA LYS A 389 -4.49 -3.18 -7.50
C LYS A 389 -3.42 -2.67 -8.45
N ASN A 390 -3.15 -3.45 -9.50
CA ASN A 390 -2.33 -2.99 -10.60
C ASN A 390 -2.91 -1.71 -11.22
N ILE A 391 -2.04 -0.85 -11.76
CA ILE A 391 -2.43 0.42 -12.35
C ILE A 391 -3.55 0.30 -13.38
N LYS A 392 -4.50 1.24 -13.35
CA LYS A 392 -5.64 1.31 -14.28
C LYS A 392 -6.58 0.10 -14.22
N ALA A 393 -6.50 -0.73 -13.17
CA ALA A 393 -7.43 -1.83 -12.97
C ALA A 393 -8.85 -1.35 -12.62
N LEU A 394 -8.99 -0.15 -12.05
CA LEU A 394 -10.26 0.44 -11.64
C LEU A 394 -10.79 1.38 -12.73
N ARG A 395 -11.92 1.01 -13.36
CA ARG A 395 -12.57 1.79 -14.42
C ARG A 395 -14.02 2.04 -14.10
N LEU A 396 -14.44 3.30 -14.05
CA LEU A 396 -15.81 3.64 -13.62
C LEU A 396 -16.86 2.98 -14.52
N ALA A 397 -16.58 2.87 -15.83
CA ALA A 397 -17.45 2.22 -16.79
C ALA A 397 -17.81 0.75 -16.43
N ASP A 398 -16.91 0.03 -15.75
CA ASP A 398 -17.14 -1.37 -15.35
C ASP A 398 -18.14 -1.46 -14.19
N TRP A 399 -18.23 -0.41 -13.37
CA TRP A 399 -19.08 -0.31 -12.18
C TRP A 399 -20.39 0.44 -12.43
N SER A 400 -20.38 1.43 -13.32
CA SER A 400 -21.52 2.31 -13.61
C SER A 400 -22.86 1.61 -13.82
N PRO A 401 -22.94 0.45 -14.52
CA PRO A 401 -24.22 -0.25 -14.69
C PRO A 401 -24.92 -0.63 -13.37
N ALA A 402 -24.15 -0.89 -12.31
CA ALA A 402 -24.69 -1.24 -10.99
C ALA A 402 -24.96 -0.01 -10.10
N ILE A 403 -24.46 1.18 -10.46
CA ILE A 403 -24.59 2.39 -9.64
C ILE A 403 -25.92 3.08 -9.96
N THR A 404 -26.82 3.11 -8.99
CA THR A 404 -28.17 3.66 -9.13
C THR A 404 -28.60 4.40 -7.86
N ASN A 405 -29.76 5.07 -7.89
CA ASN A 405 -30.39 5.62 -6.69
C ASN A 405 -31.28 4.56 -6.02
N LEU A 406 -31.81 4.84 -4.82
CA LEU A 406 -32.66 3.89 -4.09
C LEU A 406 -33.89 3.43 -4.89
N VAL A 407 -34.48 4.32 -5.69
CA VAL A 407 -35.66 3.99 -6.51
C VAL A 407 -35.33 2.99 -7.61
N GLY A 408 -34.13 3.07 -8.19
CA GLY A 408 -33.67 2.16 -9.23
C GLY A 408 -33.07 0.84 -8.70
N ALA A 409 -32.93 0.67 -7.38
CA ALA A 409 -32.18 -0.45 -6.83
C ALA A 409 -32.80 -1.81 -7.18
N ALA A 410 -34.11 -1.97 -6.95
CA ALA A 410 -34.82 -3.23 -7.26
C ALA A 410 -34.77 -3.57 -8.76
N ALA A 411 -34.86 -2.56 -9.64
CA ALA A 411 -34.76 -2.76 -11.09
C ALA A 411 -33.35 -3.20 -11.52
N THR A 412 -32.31 -2.61 -10.93
CA THR A 412 -30.92 -3.02 -11.18
C THR A 412 -30.66 -4.45 -10.70
N VAL A 413 -31.16 -4.83 -9.52
CA VAL A 413 -31.08 -6.23 -9.03
C VAL A 413 -31.78 -7.18 -10.00
N ALA A 414 -33.02 -6.87 -10.40
CA ALA A 414 -33.79 -7.70 -11.33
C ALA A 414 -33.10 -7.86 -12.70
N ALA A 415 -32.47 -6.80 -13.21
CA ALA A 415 -31.66 -6.86 -14.43
C ALA A 415 -30.41 -7.74 -14.25
N GLY A 416 -29.74 -7.64 -13.11
CA GLY A 416 -28.59 -8.47 -12.77
C GLY A 416 -28.91 -9.96 -12.68
N SER A 417 -30.05 -10.32 -12.10
CA SER A 417 -30.51 -11.71 -11.95
C SER A 417 -30.76 -12.43 -13.28
N GLN A 418 -30.86 -11.71 -14.40
CA GLN A 418 -30.99 -12.29 -15.74
C GLN A 418 -29.64 -12.63 -16.37
N SER A 419 -28.53 -12.26 -15.73
CA SER A 419 -27.17 -12.54 -16.21
C SER A 419 -26.59 -13.79 -15.54
N ASP A 420 -25.62 -14.43 -16.20
CA ASP A 420 -24.92 -15.63 -15.69
C ASP A 420 -24.24 -15.41 -14.33
N ASN A 421 -23.84 -14.17 -14.02
CA ASN A 421 -23.16 -13.82 -12.77
C ASN A 421 -24.09 -13.17 -11.74
N SER A 422 -25.41 -13.13 -12.00
CA SER A 422 -26.40 -12.48 -11.14
C SER A 422 -26.10 -11.01 -10.81
N THR A 423 -25.40 -10.30 -11.70
CA THR A 423 -25.05 -8.87 -11.55
C THR A 423 -24.89 -8.19 -12.91
N VAL A 424 -25.12 -6.88 -12.95
CA VAL A 424 -24.85 -6.04 -14.13
C VAL A 424 -23.40 -5.53 -14.20
N LEU A 425 -22.57 -5.85 -13.20
CA LEU A 425 -21.14 -5.51 -13.21
C LEU A 425 -20.42 -6.24 -14.34
N THR A 426 -19.44 -5.57 -14.95
CA THR A 426 -18.70 -6.14 -16.08
C THR A 426 -17.19 -6.16 -15.82
N HIS A 427 -16.46 -6.95 -16.61
CA HIS A 427 -15.00 -6.97 -16.65
C HIS A 427 -14.35 -7.09 -15.25
N ASN A 428 -13.52 -6.11 -14.86
CA ASN A 428 -12.80 -6.15 -13.59
C ASN A 428 -13.74 -5.94 -12.40
N ALA A 429 -14.79 -5.13 -12.55
CA ALA A 429 -15.70 -4.80 -11.46
C ALA A 429 -16.40 -6.03 -10.90
N LEU A 430 -16.74 -7.01 -11.74
CA LEU A 430 -17.32 -8.28 -11.31
C LEU A 430 -16.43 -8.94 -10.23
N LYS A 431 -15.18 -9.24 -10.58
CA LYS A 431 -14.24 -9.93 -9.69
C LYS A 431 -13.83 -9.09 -8.49
N LEU A 432 -13.66 -7.79 -8.70
CA LEU A 432 -13.30 -6.87 -7.63
C LEU A 432 -14.43 -6.77 -6.60
N SER A 433 -15.70 -6.75 -7.04
CA SER A 433 -16.85 -6.75 -6.13
C SER A 433 -16.94 -8.04 -5.31
N GLN A 434 -16.67 -9.20 -5.92
CA GLN A 434 -16.57 -10.49 -5.19
C GLN A 434 -15.49 -10.44 -4.12
N GLN A 435 -14.35 -9.82 -4.43
CA GLN A 435 -13.28 -9.64 -3.45
C GLN A 435 -13.67 -8.68 -2.32
N VAL A 436 -14.39 -7.60 -2.61
CA VAL A 436 -14.94 -6.70 -1.59
C VAL A 436 -15.95 -7.46 -0.70
N ASN A 437 -16.84 -8.26 -1.28
CA ASN A 437 -17.78 -9.09 -0.53
C ASN A 437 -17.08 -10.12 0.36
N LYS A 438 -15.95 -10.68 -0.06
CA LYS A 438 -15.12 -11.52 0.80
C LYS A 438 -14.64 -10.78 2.05
N TYR A 439 -14.06 -9.59 1.88
CA TYR A 439 -13.58 -8.77 2.99
C TYR A 439 -14.72 -8.26 3.89
N SER A 440 -15.95 -8.18 3.37
CA SER A 440 -17.12 -7.73 4.13
C SER A 440 -17.44 -8.56 5.38
N LYS A 441 -16.93 -9.80 5.41
CA LYS A 441 -17.05 -10.74 6.52
C LYS A 441 -16.24 -10.29 7.74
N GLU A 442 -15.17 -9.52 7.51
CA GLU A 442 -14.26 -9.04 8.56
C GLU A 442 -14.38 -7.53 8.80
N CYS A 443 -14.73 -6.75 7.77
CA CYS A 443 -14.74 -5.29 7.84
C CYS A 443 -15.83 -4.68 6.96
N LYS A 444 -16.40 -3.54 7.36
CA LYS A 444 -17.46 -2.85 6.62
C LYS A 444 -16.99 -1.66 5.78
N ASP A 445 -15.75 -1.21 5.96
CA ASP A 445 -15.14 -0.14 5.15
C ASP A 445 -13.96 -0.69 4.37
N ILE A 446 -14.12 -0.78 3.04
CA ILE A 446 -13.12 -1.39 2.16
C ILE A 446 -12.80 -0.40 1.05
N ALA A 447 -11.51 -0.18 0.80
CA ALA A 447 -11.02 0.64 -0.31
C ALA A 447 -10.26 -0.22 -1.33
N LEU A 448 -10.56 -0.05 -2.61
CA LEU A 448 -9.72 -0.51 -3.71
C LEU A 448 -8.89 0.66 -4.23
N PHE A 449 -7.60 0.44 -4.49
CA PHE A 449 -6.69 1.50 -4.92
C PHE A 449 -5.67 1.03 -5.97
N ASP A 450 -5.57 1.73 -7.10
CA ASP A 450 -4.68 1.38 -8.21
C ASP A 450 -3.65 2.47 -8.59
N TRP A 451 -3.30 3.33 -7.64
CA TRP A 451 -2.51 4.56 -7.83
C TRP A 451 -3.26 5.73 -8.50
N PHE A 452 -4.11 5.45 -9.49
CA PHE A 452 -4.81 6.48 -10.27
C PHE A 452 -6.27 6.70 -9.87
N SER A 453 -6.84 5.73 -9.16
CA SER A 453 -8.22 5.67 -8.76
C SER A 453 -8.35 5.08 -7.36
N MET A 454 -9.33 5.56 -6.61
CA MET A 454 -9.71 5.06 -5.29
C MET A 454 -11.23 4.85 -5.22
N TYR A 455 -11.64 3.63 -4.90
CA TYR A 455 -13.05 3.21 -4.83
C TYR A 455 -13.30 2.71 -3.40
N ILE A 456 -14.14 3.43 -2.66
CA ILE A 456 -14.44 3.14 -1.25
C ILE A 456 -15.84 2.58 -1.14
N PHE A 457 -15.96 1.44 -0.47
CA PHE A 457 -17.19 0.70 -0.23
C PHE A 457 -17.54 0.76 1.25
N ASP A 458 -18.76 1.20 1.53
CA ASP A 458 -19.38 1.20 2.85
C ASP A 458 -20.50 0.16 2.84
N LEU A 459 -20.27 -0.93 3.57
CA LEU A 459 -21.13 -2.10 3.64
C LEU A 459 -21.97 -2.13 4.93
N ASP A 460 -22.09 -1.01 5.64
CA ASP A 460 -22.95 -0.94 6.82
C ASP A 460 -24.43 -1.07 6.44
N GLY A 461 -25.08 -2.09 7.02
CA GLY A 461 -26.52 -2.32 6.87
C GLY A 461 -26.94 -2.80 5.48
N VAL A 462 -26.01 -3.34 4.69
CA VAL A 462 -26.29 -3.90 3.37
C VAL A 462 -27.21 -5.13 3.49
N ASP A 463 -28.21 -5.17 2.63
CA ASP A 463 -29.14 -6.28 2.44
C ASP A 463 -29.59 -6.26 0.97
N GLU A 464 -28.93 -7.03 0.11
CA GLU A 464 -29.25 -7.07 -1.33
C GLU A 464 -30.31 -8.14 -1.67
N ASP A 465 -30.69 -8.98 -0.71
CA ASP A 465 -31.64 -10.09 -0.90
C ASP A 465 -33.07 -9.74 -0.43
N GLY A 466 -33.23 -8.64 0.31
CA GLY A 466 -34.53 -8.12 0.71
C GLY A 466 -35.42 -7.67 -0.45
N ALA A 467 -36.74 -7.64 -0.21
CA ALA A 467 -37.71 -7.09 -1.16
C ALA A 467 -37.44 -5.61 -1.48
N ASP A 468 -36.92 -4.88 -0.48
CA ASP A 468 -36.42 -3.51 -0.58
C ASP A 468 -34.89 -3.54 -0.39
N PRO A 469 -34.10 -3.78 -1.44
CA PRO A 469 -32.67 -3.98 -1.31
C PRO A 469 -32.00 -2.71 -0.76
N VAL A 470 -31.15 -2.89 0.26
CA VAL A 470 -30.28 -1.86 0.83
C VAL A 470 -28.89 -2.00 0.20
N PRO A 471 -28.55 -1.20 -0.82
CA PRO A 471 -27.34 -1.40 -1.61
C PRO A 471 -26.07 -1.05 -0.86
N THR A 472 -24.96 -1.68 -1.25
CA THR A 472 -23.64 -1.23 -0.87
C THR A 472 -23.41 0.21 -1.33
N LYS A 473 -22.87 1.05 -0.45
CA LYS A 473 -22.56 2.45 -0.76
C LYS A 473 -21.17 2.56 -1.35
N ILE A 474 -21.03 3.27 -2.48
CA ILE A 474 -19.75 3.44 -3.16
C ILE A 474 -19.36 4.92 -3.33
N THR A 475 -18.09 5.23 -3.10
CA THR A 475 -17.48 6.51 -3.43
C THR A 475 -16.28 6.28 -4.36
N CYS A 476 -16.36 6.81 -5.59
CA CYS A 476 -15.28 6.68 -6.58
C CYS A 476 -14.56 8.02 -6.77
N SER A 477 -13.24 8.00 -6.90
CA SER A 477 -12.46 9.18 -7.27
C SER A 477 -11.25 8.83 -8.11
N THR A 478 -10.97 9.66 -9.12
CA THR A 478 -9.72 9.68 -9.90
C THR A 478 -8.86 10.91 -9.58
N ASN A 479 -9.31 11.74 -8.63
CA ASN A 479 -8.60 12.95 -8.25
C ASN A 479 -7.61 12.64 -7.12
N SER A 480 -6.33 12.49 -7.48
CA SER A 480 -5.29 12.12 -6.53
C SER A 480 -5.07 13.14 -5.42
N SER A 481 -5.53 14.39 -5.56
CA SER A 481 -5.46 15.38 -4.46
C SER A 481 -6.40 15.07 -3.30
N ARG A 482 -7.31 14.11 -3.49
CA ARG A 482 -8.30 13.72 -2.48
C ARG A 482 -7.99 12.40 -1.81
N PHE A 483 -7.11 11.56 -2.36
CA PHE A 483 -6.94 10.17 -1.89
C PHE A 483 -6.56 10.05 -0.42
N ARG A 484 -5.62 10.87 0.07
CA ARG A 484 -5.26 10.90 1.50
C ARG A 484 -6.45 11.26 2.39
N SER A 485 -7.20 12.29 1.99
CA SER A 485 -8.39 12.74 2.71
C SER A 485 -9.53 11.72 2.64
N LEU A 486 -9.74 11.05 1.50
CA LEU A 486 -10.76 10.01 1.40
C LEU A 486 -10.46 8.81 2.28
N LEU A 487 -9.21 8.34 2.27
CA LEU A 487 -8.76 7.24 3.12
C LEU A 487 -8.84 7.61 4.61
N LEU A 488 -8.35 8.78 4.99
CA LEU A 488 -8.47 9.27 6.37
C LEU A 488 -9.93 9.38 6.80
N GLY A 489 -10.77 9.99 5.97
CA GLY A 489 -12.19 10.17 6.26
C GLY A 489 -12.97 8.87 6.41
N MET A 490 -12.65 7.87 5.60
CA MET A 490 -13.21 6.52 5.72
C MET A 490 -12.87 5.91 7.09
N ILE A 491 -11.57 5.86 7.44
CA ILE A 491 -11.10 5.24 8.69
C ILE A 491 -11.62 6.02 9.90
N TYR A 492 -11.52 7.36 9.86
CA TYR A 492 -11.99 8.22 10.95
C TYR A 492 -13.48 8.05 11.22
N ASN A 493 -14.31 8.03 10.18
CA ASN A 493 -15.75 7.85 10.35
C ASN A 493 -16.09 6.52 11.02
N ARG A 494 -15.38 5.43 10.69
CA ARG A 494 -15.55 4.14 11.39
C ARG A 494 -15.12 4.24 12.85
N LEU A 495 -13.93 4.78 13.12
CA LEU A 495 -13.44 4.92 14.49
C LEU A 495 -14.37 5.79 15.35
N ARG A 496 -14.90 6.87 14.78
CA ARG A 496 -15.89 7.74 15.42
C ARG A 496 -17.21 7.03 15.69
N LYS A 497 -17.73 6.29 14.72
CA LYS A 497 -18.95 5.48 14.89
C LYS A 497 -18.80 4.45 16.02
N ASN A 498 -17.59 3.93 16.22
CA ASN A 498 -17.28 2.97 17.28
C ASN A 498 -16.83 3.63 18.59
N GLU A 499 -16.90 4.97 18.71
CA GLU A 499 -16.51 5.72 19.91
C GLU A 499 -15.04 5.47 20.33
N LEU A 500 -14.13 5.43 19.33
CA LEU A 500 -12.70 5.13 19.50
C LEU A 500 -11.78 6.35 19.34
N VAL A 501 -12.33 7.52 19.04
CA VAL A 501 -11.60 8.78 18.87
C VAL A 501 -12.05 9.82 19.90
N LYS A 502 -11.17 10.79 20.16
CA LYS A 502 -11.53 11.97 20.94
C LYS A 502 -12.60 12.76 20.19
N LEU A 503 -13.72 13.04 20.85
CA LEU A 503 -14.70 14.01 20.37
C LEU A 503 -14.21 15.41 20.76
N GLN A 504 -14.40 16.37 19.86
CA GLN A 504 -14.18 17.79 20.18
C GLN A 504 -15.30 18.34 21.05
#